data_AF-A0A9Q7EXV7-F1
#
_entry.id   AF-A0A9Q7EXV7-F1
#
_cell.length_a   1.000
_cell.length_b   1.000
_cell.length_c   1.000
_cell.angle_alpha   90.00
_cell.angle_beta   90.00
_cell.angle_gamma   90.00
#
_symmetry.space_group_name_H-M   'P 1'
#
loop_
_entity.id
_entity.type
_entity.pdbx_description
1 polymer ?
#
loop_
_entity_poly.entity_id
_entity_poly.type
_entity_poly.pdbx_seq_one_letter_code
_entity_poly.pdbx_strand_id
1 'polypeptide(L)'
;MKRVLSIPTAAALFFLVTGTAFAANLFTTTIRGVPTAKVQDVILEVMTAQNFTIDEVDPYKVVVAKNFGDGFWVASQFCKVKFNLLEREGDVKLMVSQVDIIQGQIAVQRSVDHLIPFIREIRHRLDGTPPDRIANETVGGAATEPTAPAEKALGLRLGEKTAEGHVVIDGVEGDSMASEAGLAAGDVVLEVNGRSTKDFDVIGLRNYLENRAAQKSSVFLVYSRDGRSEMVTLKN
;
A
#
# COMPACT_ATOMS: atom_id res chain seq x y z
N MET A 1 -41.20 -43.08 36.01
CA MET A 1 -41.66 -41.70 35.68
C MET A 1 -41.03 -40.79 36.73
N LYS A 2 -40.18 -39.79 36.50
CA LYS A 2 -39.77 -38.97 35.34
C LYS A 2 -38.27 -38.64 35.50
N ARG A 3 -37.54 -38.53 34.40
CA ARG A 3 -36.19 -37.96 34.30
C ARG A 3 -36.25 -36.45 34.57
N VAL A 4 -35.32 -35.89 35.33
CA VAL A 4 -34.92 -34.49 35.19
C VAL A 4 -33.40 -34.42 35.17
N LEU A 5 -32.91 -34.00 34.01
CA LEU A 5 -31.53 -33.84 33.61
C LEU A 5 -31.14 -32.39 33.98
N SER A 6 -30.23 -32.19 34.93
CA SER A 6 -29.65 -30.87 35.21
C SER A 6 -28.32 -30.74 34.48
N ILE A 7 -28.28 -29.82 33.52
CA ILE A 7 -27.13 -29.47 32.68
C ILE A 7 -26.25 -28.51 33.48
N PRO A 8 -24.91 -28.68 33.53
CA PRO A 8 -24.03 -27.65 34.04
C PRO A 8 -23.86 -26.54 32.98
N THR A 9 -24.18 -25.31 33.36
CA THR A 9 -24.02 -24.09 32.58
C THR A 9 -22.53 -23.86 32.30
N ALA A 10 -22.09 -24.18 31.08
CA ALA A 10 -20.76 -23.81 30.60
C ALA A 10 -20.73 -22.29 30.38
N ALA A 11 -19.94 -21.59 31.21
CA ALA A 11 -19.62 -20.19 31.01
C ALA A 11 -18.85 -20.05 29.69
N ALA A 12 -19.53 -19.55 28.66
CA ALA A 12 -18.91 -19.14 27.41
C ALA A 12 -18.05 -17.90 27.69
N LEU A 13 -16.77 -18.11 27.90
CA LEU A 13 -15.75 -17.07 27.93
C LEU A 13 -15.68 -16.47 26.53
N PHE A 14 -16.42 -15.39 26.30
CA PHE A 14 -16.27 -14.53 25.13
C PHE A 14 -14.86 -13.94 25.19
N PHE A 15 -13.93 -14.56 24.47
CA PHE A 15 -12.67 -13.90 24.10
C PHE A 15 -13.06 -12.72 23.20
N LEU A 16 -13.22 -11.56 23.82
CA LEU A 16 -13.08 -10.28 23.13
C LEU A 16 -11.66 -10.27 22.59
N VAL A 17 -11.52 -10.67 21.33
CA VAL A 17 -10.31 -10.39 20.54
C VAL A 17 -10.29 -8.89 20.37
N THR A 18 -9.71 -8.19 21.35
CA THR A 18 -9.24 -6.82 21.17
C THR A 18 -8.20 -6.90 20.07
N GLY A 19 -8.60 -6.58 18.85
CA GLY A 19 -7.70 -6.47 17.73
C GLY A 19 -6.58 -5.53 18.14
N THR A 20 -5.36 -6.05 18.23
CA THR A 20 -4.16 -5.25 18.30
C THR A 20 -4.18 -4.38 17.05
N ALA A 21 -4.42 -3.08 17.21
CA ALA A 21 -4.25 -2.12 16.14
C ALA A 21 -2.77 -2.14 15.78
N PHE A 22 -2.41 -3.00 14.82
CA PHE A 22 -1.13 -2.90 14.15
C PHE A 22 -1.13 -1.55 13.46
N ALA A 23 -0.24 -0.66 13.88
CA ALA A 23 -0.05 0.63 13.24
C ALA A 23 0.28 0.37 11.77
N ALA A 24 -0.67 0.65 10.88
CA ALA A 24 -0.53 0.31 9.49
C ALA A 24 0.37 1.37 8.84
N ASN A 25 1.45 0.95 8.19
CA ASN A 25 2.35 1.85 7.46
C ASN A 25 1.88 2.14 6.02
N LEU A 26 0.79 1.50 5.60
CA LEU A 26 0.16 1.61 4.30
C LEU A 26 -1.36 1.50 4.46
N PHE A 27 -2.09 2.42 3.86
CA PHE A 27 -3.56 2.38 3.79
C PHE A 27 -3.99 2.25 2.35
N THR A 28 -4.81 1.24 2.05
CA THR A 28 -5.32 0.98 0.71
C THR A 28 -6.83 1.07 0.72
N THR A 29 -7.41 1.77 -0.25
CA THR A 29 -8.85 1.82 -0.44
C THR A 29 -9.23 1.96 -1.90
N THR A 30 -10.34 1.33 -2.30
CA THR A 30 -10.86 1.43 -3.67
C THR A 30 -11.95 2.48 -3.76
N ILE A 31 -11.76 3.46 -4.65
CA ILE A 31 -12.71 4.53 -4.98
C ILE A 31 -13.43 4.13 -6.27
N ARG A 32 -14.76 4.09 -6.24
CA ARG A 32 -15.54 3.52 -7.35
C ARG A 32 -16.04 4.56 -8.32
N GLY A 33 -15.89 4.32 -9.63
CA GLY A 33 -16.52 5.11 -10.69
C GLY A 33 -16.08 6.57 -10.77
N VAL A 34 -14.86 6.88 -10.33
CA VAL A 34 -14.32 8.25 -10.32
C VAL A 34 -12.99 8.28 -11.07
N PRO A 35 -12.79 9.21 -12.03
CA PRO A 35 -11.54 9.29 -12.78
C PRO A 35 -10.38 9.77 -11.90
N THR A 36 -9.17 9.29 -12.19
CA THR A 36 -7.92 9.60 -11.47
C THR A 36 -7.71 11.10 -11.28
N ALA A 37 -7.92 11.91 -12.33
CA ALA A 37 -7.80 13.37 -12.25
C ALA A 37 -8.69 13.98 -11.15
N LYS A 38 -9.94 13.51 -11.02
CA LYS A 38 -10.85 14.03 -10.00
C LYS A 38 -10.42 13.61 -8.59
N VAL A 39 -9.87 12.40 -8.46
CA VAL A 39 -9.29 11.92 -7.19
C VAL A 39 -8.11 12.81 -6.79
N GLN A 40 -7.24 13.16 -7.73
CA GLN A 40 -6.08 14.04 -7.48
C GLN A 40 -6.51 15.42 -6.99
N ASP A 41 -7.49 16.05 -7.66
CA ASP A 41 -8.00 17.36 -7.26
C ASP A 41 -8.46 17.37 -5.80
N VAL A 42 -9.22 16.35 -5.40
CA VAL A 42 -9.75 16.25 -4.02
C VAL A 42 -8.64 15.93 -3.02
N ILE A 43 -7.65 15.11 -3.37
CA ILE A 43 -6.48 14.87 -2.52
C ILE A 43 -5.76 16.19 -2.27
N LEU A 44 -5.48 16.96 -3.32
CA LEU A 44 -4.79 18.24 -3.22
C LEU A 44 -5.59 19.23 -2.38
N GLU A 45 -6.90 19.34 -2.58
CA GLU A 45 -7.78 20.20 -1.78
C GLU A 45 -7.76 19.82 -0.29
N VAL A 46 -7.96 18.54 0.04
CA VAL A 46 -8.00 18.08 1.43
C VAL A 46 -6.64 18.22 2.11
N MET A 47 -5.55 17.88 1.43
CA MET A 47 -4.21 17.93 2.04
C MET A 47 -3.70 19.35 2.19
N THR A 48 -3.93 20.23 1.21
CA THR A 48 -3.53 21.65 1.32
C THR A 48 -4.30 22.36 2.43
N ALA A 49 -5.57 22.00 2.66
CA ALA A 49 -6.35 22.49 3.81
C ALA A 49 -5.75 22.07 5.18
N GLN A 50 -4.89 21.04 5.22
CA GLN A 50 -4.21 20.56 6.42
C GLN A 50 -2.77 21.10 6.56
N ASN A 51 -2.45 22.19 5.86
CA ASN A 51 -1.13 22.82 5.80
C ASN A 51 -0.03 21.91 5.24
N PHE A 52 -0.39 20.96 4.37
CA PHE A 52 0.60 20.30 3.53
C PHE A 52 0.86 21.14 2.28
N THR A 53 2.11 21.17 1.85
CA THR A 53 2.54 21.75 0.58
C THR A 53 2.65 20.67 -0.49
N ILE A 54 2.43 21.02 -1.74
CA ILE A 54 2.57 20.10 -2.87
C ILE A 54 4.08 19.88 -3.13
N ASP A 55 4.51 18.62 -3.21
CA ASP A 55 5.91 18.24 -3.48
C ASP A 55 6.06 17.69 -4.91
N GLU A 56 5.18 16.77 -5.33
CA GLU A 56 5.20 16.15 -6.66
C GLU A 56 3.79 15.72 -7.08
N VAL A 57 3.43 15.89 -8.36
CA VAL A 57 2.15 15.41 -8.91
C VAL A 57 2.41 14.80 -10.28
N ASP A 58 2.12 13.50 -10.40
CA ASP A 58 2.18 12.69 -11.63
C ASP A 58 0.80 12.10 -11.92
N PRO A 59 0.52 11.57 -13.13
CA PRO A 59 -0.79 11.01 -13.46
C PRO A 59 -1.28 9.87 -12.54
N TYR A 60 -0.36 9.22 -11.83
CA TYR A 60 -0.63 8.06 -10.96
C TYR A 60 -0.18 8.30 -9.50
N LYS A 61 0.31 9.50 -9.16
CA LYS A 61 0.88 9.79 -7.84
C LYS A 61 0.70 11.25 -7.45
N VAL A 62 0.34 11.49 -6.20
CA VAL A 62 0.37 12.81 -5.56
C VAL A 62 1.23 12.72 -4.31
N VAL A 63 2.25 13.56 -4.20
CA VAL A 63 3.13 13.67 -3.04
C VAL A 63 2.95 15.04 -2.44
N VAL A 64 2.65 15.04 -1.14
CA VAL A 64 2.53 16.26 -0.34
C VAL A 64 3.50 16.20 0.82
N ALA A 65 4.06 17.34 1.16
CA ALA A 65 5.06 17.47 2.21
C ALA A 65 4.58 18.40 3.32
N LYS A 66 5.05 18.16 4.54
CA LYS A 66 4.86 19.06 5.67
C LYS A 66 6.16 19.18 6.45
N ASN A 67 6.59 20.42 6.65
CA ASN A 67 7.80 20.74 7.39
C ASN A 67 7.44 20.95 8.85
N PHE A 68 7.99 20.11 9.72
CA PHE A 68 7.93 20.31 11.16
C PHE A 68 9.28 20.91 11.60
N GLY A 69 9.32 22.24 11.74
CA GLY A 69 10.49 22.97 12.18
C GLY A 69 10.14 24.43 12.49
N ASP A 70 10.16 24.80 13.76
CA ASP A 70 9.73 26.12 14.25
C ASP A 70 10.90 27.12 14.37
N GLY A 71 11.89 27.04 13.49
CA GLY A 71 13.03 27.97 13.45
C GLY A 71 14.00 27.94 14.64
N PHE A 72 13.71 27.19 15.71
CA PHE A 72 14.56 27.05 16.90
C PHE A 72 14.81 25.56 17.23
N TRP A 73 16.07 25.14 17.07
CA TRP A 73 16.73 23.92 17.57
C TRP A 73 16.17 22.52 17.24
N VAL A 74 15.00 22.36 16.61
CA VAL A 74 14.53 21.04 16.14
C VAL A 74 15.00 20.81 14.70
N ALA A 75 15.78 19.73 14.47
CA ALA A 75 16.18 19.32 13.12
C ALA A 75 14.95 19.18 12.22
N SER A 76 14.94 19.86 11.07
CA SER A 76 13.80 19.89 10.16
C SER A 76 13.34 18.47 9.82
N GLN A 77 12.20 18.06 10.38
CA GLN A 77 11.56 16.80 10.04
C GLN A 77 10.66 17.07 8.84
N PHE A 78 11.06 16.55 7.68
CA PHE A 78 10.28 16.62 6.45
C PHE A 78 9.40 15.39 6.40
N CYS A 79 8.10 15.55 6.62
CA CYS A 79 7.12 14.50 6.39
C CYS A 79 6.69 14.54 4.93
N LYS A 80 6.79 13.43 4.20
CA LYS A 80 6.20 13.26 2.88
C LYS A 80 5.11 12.19 2.94
N VAL A 81 3.91 12.56 2.49
CA VAL A 81 2.79 11.65 2.30
C VAL A 81 2.65 11.38 0.81
N LYS A 82 2.72 10.11 0.43
CA LYS A 82 2.58 9.66 -0.95
C LYS A 82 1.21 9.01 -1.14
N PHE A 83 0.45 9.51 -2.10
CA PHE A 83 -0.80 8.94 -2.58
C PHE A 83 -0.55 8.34 -3.96
N ASN A 84 -0.57 7.02 -4.05
CA ASN A 84 -0.49 6.30 -5.32
C ASN A 84 -1.89 5.94 -5.80
N LEU A 85 -2.17 6.18 -7.07
CA LEU A 85 -3.45 5.96 -7.72
C LEU A 85 -3.27 4.93 -8.84
N LEU A 86 -4.03 3.83 -8.76
CA LEU A 86 -4.04 2.80 -9.79
C LEU A 86 -5.45 2.64 -10.35
N GLU A 87 -5.62 2.99 -11.62
CA GLU A 87 -6.89 2.82 -12.32
C GLU A 87 -7.07 1.34 -12.74
N ARG A 88 -8.26 0.79 -12.48
CA ARG A 88 -8.67 -0.57 -12.88
C ARG A 88 -10.16 -0.58 -13.19
N GLU A 89 -10.52 -0.88 -14.44
CA GLU A 89 -11.92 -1.09 -14.85
C GLU A 89 -12.87 0.07 -14.49
N GLY A 90 -12.37 1.31 -14.45
CA GLY A 90 -13.14 2.51 -14.06
C GLY A 90 -13.15 2.82 -12.56
N ASP A 91 -12.52 1.99 -11.73
CA ASP A 91 -12.25 2.22 -10.32
C ASP A 91 -10.81 2.70 -10.11
N VAL A 92 -10.57 3.43 -9.02
CA VAL A 92 -9.23 3.90 -8.64
C VAL A 92 -8.86 3.31 -7.30
N LYS A 93 -7.82 2.48 -7.30
CA LYS A 93 -7.20 1.96 -6.08
C LYS A 93 -6.22 2.99 -5.54
N LEU A 94 -6.57 3.59 -4.42
CA LEU A 94 -5.77 4.59 -3.71
C LEU A 94 -4.93 3.90 -2.64
N MET A 95 -3.63 4.19 -2.63
CA MET A 95 -2.66 3.70 -1.67
C MET A 95 -1.93 4.87 -1.03
N VAL A 96 -1.91 4.91 0.30
CA VAL A 96 -1.35 6.03 1.06
C VAL A 96 -0.26 5.52 1.98
N SER A 97 0.95 6.06 1.82
CA SER A 97 2.10 5.81 2.68
C SER A 97 2.74 7.11 3.14
N GLN A 98 3.41 7.06 4.30
CA GLN A 98 4.17 8.19 4.81
C GLN A 98 5.63 7.82 5.01
N VAL A 99 6.50 8.74 4.61
CA VAL A 99 7.94 8.69 4.83
C VAL A 99 8.39 9.98 5.48
N ASP A 100 9.06 9.87 6.63
CA ASP A 100 9.76 10.98 7.26
C ASP A 100 11.21 10.99 6.78
N ILE A 101 11.70 12.14 6.35
CA ILE A 101 13.12 12.34 6.03
C ILE A 101 13.76 13.04 7.23
N ILE A 102 14.63 12.31 7.94
CA ILE A 102 15.38 12.81 9.09
C ILE A 102 16.77 13.24 8.61
N GLN A 103 17.17 14.48 8.92
CA GLN A 103 18.47 15.06 8.56
C GLN A 103 18.81 14.97 7.05
N GLY A 104 17.79 14.97 6.18
CA GLY A 104 17.98 14.96 4.72
C GLY A 104 18.51 13.65 4.13
N GLN A 105 18.78 12.62 4.94
CA GLN A 105 19.40 11.37 4.46
C GLN A 105 18.63 10.11 4.83
N ILE A 106 17.87 10.10 5.93
CA ILE A 106 17.22 8.87 6.42
C ILE A 106 15.72 8.94 6.15
N ALA A 107 15.26 8.14 5.20
CA ALA A 107 13.85 7.90 4.92
C ALA A 107 13.29 6.82 5.85
N VAL A 108 12.44 7.21 6.80
CA VAL A 108 11.79 6.31 7.76
C VAL A 108 10.30 6.23 7.46
N GLN A 109 9.80 5.03 7.13
CA GLN A 109 8.37 4.82 6.96
C GLN A 109 7.65 4.95 8.30
N ARG A 110 6.53 5.68 8.31
CA ARG A 110 5.70 5.90 9.50
C ARG A 110 4.33 5.26 9.36
N SER A 111 3.68 5.10 10.50
CA SER A 111 2.26 4.75 10.54
C SER A 111 1.43 5.86 9.89
N VAL A 112 0.43 5.44 9.11
CA VAL A 112 -0.54 6.32 8.47
C VAL A 112 -1.84 6.45 9.28
N ASP A 113 -1.88 6.00 10.54
CA ASP A 113 -3.10 6.01 11.37
C ASP A 113 -3.71 7.42 11.50
N HIS A 114 -2.85 8.44 11.63
CA HIS A 114 -3.28 9.83 11.72
C HIS A 114 -3.77 10.41 10.38
N LEU A 115 -3.49 9.74 9.26
CA LEU A 115 -3.98 10.11 7.94
C LEU A 115 -5.34 9.47 7.62
N ILE A 116 -5.74 8.43 8.34
CA ILE A 116 -7.00 7.70 8.11
C ILE A 116 -8.22 8.65 8.06
N PRO A 117 -8.39 9.63 8.97
CA PRO A 117 -9.53 10.56 8.88
C PRO A 117 -9.58 11.32 7.56
N PHE A 118 -8.42 11.75 7.04
CA PHE A 118 -8.33 12.47 5.76
C PHE A 118 -8.60 11.55 4.58
N ILE A 119 -8.08 10.31 4.61
CA ILE A 119 -8.34 9.32 3.55
C ILE A 119 -9.84 9.00 3.48
N ARG A 120 -10.50 8.88 4.64
CA ARG A 120 -11.94 8.68 4.73
C ARG A 120 -12.74 9.85 4.18
N GLU A 121 -12.33 11.07 4.51
CA GLU A 121 -12.95 12.29 3.98
C GLU A 121 -12.78 12.38 2.45
N ILE A 122 -11.57 12.13 1.93
CA ILE A 122 -11.30 12.13 0.48
C ILE A 122 -12.24 11.16 -0.24
N ARG A 123 -12.32 9.91 0.24
CA ARG A 123 -13.17 8.92 -0.39
C ARG A 123 -14.66 9.27 -0.25
N HIS A 124 -15.11 9.71 0.92
CA HIS A 124 -16.49 10.16 1.12
C HIS A 124 -16.90 11.27 0.13
N ARG A 125 -16.02 12.25 -0.11
CA ARG A 125 -16.28 13.31 -1.10
C ARG A 125 -16.32 12.82 -2.54
N LEU A 126 -15.64 11.73 -2.86
CA LEU A 126 -15.50 11.22 -4.22
C LEU A 126 -16.63 10.26 -4.60
N ASP A 127 -16.88 9.24 -3.76
CA ASP A 127 -17.82 8.16 -4.06
C ASP A 127 -19.06 8.14 -3.14
N GLY A 128 -19.15 9.06 -2.17
CA GLY A 128 -20.25 9.13 -1.22
C GLY A 128 -20.23 8.03 -0.15
N THR A 129 -19.22 7.16 -0.12
CA THR A 129 -19.10 6.09 0.87
C THR A 129 -19.01 6.72 2.27
N PRO A 130 -19.82 6.27 3.23
CA PRO A 130 -19.78 6.85 4.56
C PRO A 130 -18.44 6.50 5.27
N PRO A 131 -17.82 7.45 6.00
CA PRO A 131 -16.46 7.31 6.56
C PRO A 131 -16.21 6.06 7.42
N ASP A 132 -17.25 5.57 8.09
CA ASP A 132 -17.25 4.40 8.97
C ASP A 132 -17.07 3.07 8.21
N ARG A 133 -17.51 3.00 6.94
CA ARG A 133 -17.40 1.81 6.10
C ARG A 133 -16.07 1.70 5.36
N ILE A 134 -15.22 2.72 5.48
CA ILE A 134 -13.91 2.77 4.81
C ILE A 134 -12.88 2.12 5.74
N ALA A 135 -12.50 0.89 5.37
CA ALA A 135 -11.48 0.09 6.04
C ALA A 135 -10.20 0.00 5.20
N ASN A 136 -9.09 -0.31 5.87
CA ASN A 136 -7.81 -0.53 5.21
C ASN A 136 -7.80 -1.89 4.50
N GLU A 137 -7.84 -1.88 3.16
CA GLU A 137 -7.79 -3.08 2.32
C GLU A 137 -6.39 -3.74 2.30
N THR A 138 -5.39 -3.12 2.94
CA THR A 138 -4.02 -3.67 3.07
C THR A 138 -3.94 -4.77 4.14
N VAL A 139 -4.82 -4.76 5.15
CA VAL A 139 -4.77 -5.67 6.31
C VAL A 139 -5.71 -6.88 6.17
N GLY A 140 -6.61 -6.84 5.20
CA GLY A 140 -7.43 -7.97 4.83
C GLY A 140 -7.84 -7.79 3.39
N GLY A 141 -7.55 -8.80 2.56
CA GLY A 141 -8.04 -8.85 1.18
C GLY A 141 -9.51 -8.50 1.16
N ALA A 142 -9.83 -7.32 0.63
CA ALA A 142 -11.21 -6.93 0.44
C ALA A 142 -11.74 -7.73 -0.74
N ALA A 143 -12.53 -8.74 -0.37
CA ALA A 143 -13.55 -9.41 -1.15
C ALA A 143 -13.73 -8.87 -2.58
N THR A 144 -13.19 -9.63 -3.53
CA THR A 144 -13.90 -9.94 -4.76
C THR A 144 -13.91 -11.47 -4.84
N GLU A 145 -15.10 -12.00 -5.09
CA GLU A 145 -15.61 -13.38 -5.11
C GLU A 145 -14.63 -14.59 -5.19
N PRO A 146 -15.01 -15.73 -4.57
CA PRO A 146 -14.17 -16.91 -4.45
C PRO A 146 -14.08 -17.66 -5.77
N THR A 147 -12.92 -17.58 -6.43
CA THR A 147 -12.47 -18.66 -7.32
C THR A 147 -11.03 -18.99 -6.97
N ALA A 148 -10.84 -19.90 -6.03
CA ALA A 148 -9.61 -20.69 -5.95
C ALA A 148 -9.61 -21.71 -7.11
N PRO A 149 -8.49 -22.36 -7.49
CA PRO A 149 -7.21 -22.41 -6.79
C PRO A 149 -5.96 -22.29 -7.71
N ALA A 150 -4.92 -21.61 -7.27
CA ALA A 150 -3.54 -22.08 -7.41
C ALA A 150 -2.68 -21.24 -6.47
N GLU A 151 -1.99 -21.91 -5.56
CA GLU A 151 -0.96 -21.32 -4.72
C GLU A 151 0.23 -20.97 -5.63
N LYS A 152 0.09 -19.89 -6.41
CA LYS A 152 1.08 -19.50 -7.41
C LYS A 152 2.21 -18.77 -6.72
N ALA A 153 3.43 -19.23 -6.98
CA ALA A 153 4.62 -18.52 -6.56
C ALA A 153 4.68 -17.15 -7.25
N LEU A 154 5.34 -16.19 -6.59
CA LEU A 154 5.58 -14.85 -7.14
C LEU A 154 6.26 -14.91 -8.52
N GLY A 155 7.20 -15.86 -8.69
CA GLY A 155 7.91 -16.15 -9.94
C GLY A 155 8.83 -15.05 -10.46
N LEU A 156 9.32 -14.17 -9.56
CA LEU A 156 10.30 -13.13 -9.91
C LEU A 156 11.73 -13.61 -9.64
N ARG A 157 12.57 -13.57 -10.66
CA ARG A 157 14.02 -13.69 -10.52
C ARG A 157 14.61 -12.28 -10.54
N LEU A 158 14.99 -11.80 -9.37
CA LEU A 158 15.68 -10.53 -9.21
C LEU A 158 17.14 -10.66 -9.60
N GLY A 159 17.61 -9.69 -10.36
CA GLY A 159 18.98 -9.54 -10.84
C GLY A 159 19.78 -8.48 -10.12
N GLU A 160 20.79 -7.98 -10.83
CA GLU A 160 21.68 -6.95 -10.31
C GLU A 160 20.99 -5.58 -10.19
N LYS A 161 21.66 -4.68 -9.46
CA LYS A 161 21.22 -3.30 -9.36
C LYS A 161 21.68 -2.49 -10.57
N THR A 162 20.83 -1.57 -11.03
CA THR A 162 21.22 -0.56 -12.03
C THR A 162 22.20 0.45 -11.45
N ALA A 163 22.79 1.28 -12.30
CA ALA A 163 23.66 2.39 -11.89
C ALA A 163 22.95 3.37 -10.93
N GLU A 164 21.63 3.48 -11.02
CA GLU A 164 20.79 4.32 -10.17
C GLU A 164 20.40 3.64 -8.83
N GLY A 165 20.81 2.38 -8.63
CA GLY A 165 20.62 1.60 -7.40
C GLY A 165 19.32 0.79 -7.32
N HIS A 166 18.52 0.75 -8.38
CA HIS A 166 17.26 -0.01 -8.46
C HIS A 166 17.50 -1.46 -8.88
N VAL A 167 16.61 -2.38 -8.53
CA VAL A 167 16.79 -3.81 -8.82
C VAL A 167 16.17 -4.18 -10.16
N VAL A 168 16.91 -4.86 -11.02
CA VAL A 168 16.42 -5.36 -12.32
C VAL A 168 15.75 -6.72 -12.15
N ILE A 169 14.74 -7.02 -12.96
CA ILE A 169 14.17 -8.35 -13.10
C ILE A 169 14.98 -9.11 -14.17
N ASP A 170 15.70 -10.16 -13.77
CA ASP A 170 16.46 -11.01 -14.69
C ASP A 170 15.57 -12.03 -15.41
N GLY A 171 14.45 -12.40 -14.80
CA GLY A 171 13.56 -13.41 -15.34
C GLY A 171 12.24 -13.47 -14.62
N VAL A 172 11.22 -13.90 -15.37
CA VAL A 172 9.89 -14.18 -14.85
C VAL A 172 9.56 -15.62 -15.17
N GLU A 173 9.14 -16.38 -14.17
CA GLU A 173 8.73 -17.77 -14.35
C GLU A 173 7.36 -17.82 -15.03
N GLY A 174 7.22 -18.72 -16.01
CA GLY A 174 5.93 -18.96 -16.69
C GLY A 174 4.87 -19.42 -15.70
N ASP A 175 3.62 -19.02 -15.93
CA ASP A 175 2.46 -19.31 -15.07
C ASP A 175 2.52 -18.76 -13.63
N SER A 176 3.44 -17.83 -13.35
CA SER A 176 3.57 -17.16 -12.06
C SER A 176 2.70 -15.90 -11.94
N MET A 177 2.53 -15.41 -10.71
CA MET A 177 1.82 -14.14 -10.44
C MET A 177 2.45 -12.98 -11.22
N ALA A 178 3.78 -12.93 -11.32
CA ALA A 178 4.49 -11.90 -12.06
C ALA A 178 4.25 -11.99 -13.59
N SER A 179 4.15 -13.21 -14.13
CA SER A 179 3.85 -13.40 -15.56
C SER A 179 2.43 -12.96 -15.89
N GLU A 180 1.45 -13.30 -15.07
CA GLU A 180 0.04 -12.87 -15.24
C GLU A 180 -0.11 -11.35 -15.10
N ALA A 181 0.71 -10.75 -14.25
CA ALA A 181 0.81 -9.31 -14.06
C ALA A 181 1.49 -8.57 -15.22
N GLY A 182 2.05 -9.28 -16.22
CA GLY A 182 2.71 -8.68 -17.37
C GLY A 182 4.13 -8.17 -17.09
N LEU A 183 4.73 -8.57 -15.97
CA LEU A 183 6.15 -8.32 -15.71
C LEU A 183 7.01 -9.17 -16.65
N ALA A 184 8.17 -8.63 -17.02
CA ALA A 184 9.10 -9.28 -17.94
C ALA A 184 10.55 -9.08 -17.48
N ALA A 185 11.44 -9.91 -18.04
CA ALA A 185 12.87 -9.71 -17.87
C ALA A 185 13.29 -8.37 -18.49
N GLY A 186 14.19 -7.65 -17.81
CA GLY A 186 14.64 -6.31 -18.16
C GLY A 186 13.88 -5.17 -17.48
N ASP A 187 12.77 -5.46 -16.81
CA ASP A 187 12.04 -4.45 -16.02
C ASP A 187 12.87 -4.00 -14.82
N VAL A 188 12.91 -2.69 -14.58
CA VAL A 188 13.61 -2.12 -13.43
C VAL A 188 12.61 -1.83 -12.32
N VAL A 189 12.66 -2.57 -11.22
CA VAL A 189 11.76 -2.35 -10.08
C VAL A 189 12.20 -1.11 -9.31
N LEU A 190 11.34 -0.11 -9.25
CA LEU A 190 11.58 1.16 -8.59
C LEU A 190 11.12 1.15 -7.13
N GLU A 191 9.91 0.63 -6.87
CA GLU A 191 9.34 0.56 -5.53
C GLU A 191 8.58 -0.77 -5.33
N VAL A 192 8.57 -1.26 -4.09
CA VAL A 192 7.74 -2.39 -3.64
C VAL A 192 6.98 -1.99 -2.39
N ASN A 193 5.64 -2.08 -2.42
CA ASN A 193 4.75 -1.68 -1.34
C ASN A 193 5.05 -0.26 -0.79
N GLY A 194 5.40 0.66 -1.69
CA GLY A 194 5.74 2.05 -1.37
C GLY A 194 7.15 2.26 -0.79
N ARG A 195 8.00 1.23 -0.78
CA ARG A 195 9.40 1.32 -0.38
C ARG A 195 10.32 1.27 -1.59
N SER A 196 11.24 2.22 -1.69
CA SER A 196 12.22 2.28 -2.78
C SER A 196 13.09 1.01 -2.78
N THR A 197 13.29 0.42 -3.94
CA THR A 197 14.19 -0.73 -4.09
C THR A 197 15.65 -0.37 -3.83
N LYS A 198 16.01 0.91 -3.87
CA LYS A 198 17.36 1.40 -3.52
C LYS A 198 17.74 1.04 -2.09
N ASP A 199 16.76 1.03 -1.19
CA ASP A 199 16.94 0.80 0.24
C ASP A 199 17.12 -0.69 0.59
N PHE A 200 16.89 -1.58 -0.38
CA PHE A 200 17.06 -3.01 -0.20
C PHE A 200 18.32 -3.50 -0.89
N ASP A 201 19.02 -4.45 -0.29
CA ASP A 201 19.91 -5.32 -1.06
C ASP A 201 19.08 -6.36 -1.83
N VAL A 202 19.62 -6.92 -2.91
CA VAL A 202 18.90 -7.86 -3.82
C VAL A 202 18.34 -9.06 -3.03
N ILE A 203 19.14 -9.62 -2.12
CA ILE A 203 18.74 -10.73 -1.25
C ILE A 203 17.64 -10.29 -0.27
N GLY A 204 17.78 -9.07 0.29
CA GLY A 204 16.79 -8.51 1.20
C GLY A 204 15.44 -8.26 0.54
N LEU A 205 15.45 -7.77 -0.70
CA LEU A 205 14.24 -7.56 -1.49
C LEU A 205 13.57 -8.89 -1.84
N ARG A 206 14.34 -9.91 -2.23
CA ARG A 206 13.83 -11.27 -2.48
C ARG A 206 13.12 -11.82 -1.25
N ASN A 207 13.79 -11.82 -0.10
CA ASN A 207 13.22 -12.31 1.15
C ASN A 207 11.96 -11.53 1.55
N TYR A 208 11.95 -10.21 1.34
CA TYR A 208 10.77 -9.38 1.60
C TYR A 208 9.58 -9.80 0.74
N LEU A 209 9.80 -9.97 -0.56
CA LEU A 209 8.78 -10.37 -1.52
C LEU A 209 8.24 -11.79 -1.24
N GLU A 210 9.13 -12.74 -0.96
CA GLU A 210 8.77 -14.12 -0.59
C GLU A 210 7.93 -14.16 0.69
N ASN A 211 8.32 -13.41 1.72
CA ASN A 211 7.56 -13.33 2.97
C ASN A 211 6.16 -12.75 2.75
N ARG A 212 6.01 -11.75 1.87
CA ARG A 212 4.70 -11.17 1.55
C ARG A 212 3.82 -12.11 0.74
N ALA A 213 4.41 -12.83 -0.22
CA ALA A 213 3.71 -13.86 -0.98
C ALA A 213 3.21 -14.99 -0.06
N ALA A 214 4.07 -15.46 0.87
CA ALA A 214 3.72 -16.48 1.87
C ALA A 214 2.58 -16.04 2.81
N GLN A 215 2.51 -14.74 3.12
CA GLN A 215 1.42 -14.15 3.91
C GLN A 215 0.11 -13.96 3.12
N LYS A 216 0.03 -14.46 1.88
CA LYS A 216 -1.12 -14.27 0.97
C LYS A 216 -1.53 -12.80 0.84
N SER A 217 -0.56 -11.91 0.98
CA SER A 217 -0.77 -10.46 0.89
C SER A 217 -0.56 -10.03 -0.55
N SER A 218 -1.42 -9.11 -1.03
CA SER A 218 -1.17 -8.48 -2.33
C SER A 218 0.14 -7.70 -2.28
N VAL A 219 0.98 -7.85 -3.30
CA VAL A 219 2.25 -7.14 -3.44
C VAL A 219 2.12 -6.09 -4.53
N PHE A 220 2.41 -4.84 -4.19
CA PHE A 220 2.42 -3.72 -5.13
C PHE A 220 3.85 -3.47 -5.60
N LEU A 221 4.03 -3.35 -6.91
CA LEU A 221 5.32 -3.06 -7.53
C LEU A 221 5.17 -1.88 -8.49
N VAL A 222 6.11 -0.96 -8.41
CA VAL A 222 6.33 0.06 -9.44
C VAL A 222 7.59 -0.34 -10.19
N TYR A 223 7.49 -0.48 -11.51
CA TYR A 223 8.61 -0.85 -12.38
C TYR A 223 8.76 0.14 -13.53
N SER A 224 9.94 0.18 -14.14
CA SER A 224 10.22 0.96 -15.34
C SER A 224 10.53 0.02 -16.51
N ARG A 225 9.83 0.20 -17.62
CA ARG A 225 10.07 -0.48 -18.90
C ARG A 225 10.20 0.58 -19.99
N ASP A 226 11.29 0.55 -20.74
CA ASP A 226 11.60 1.53 -21.79
C ASP A 226 11.55 3.01 -21.32
N GLY A 227 11.89 3.24 -20.04
CA GLY A 227 11.87 4.57 -19.42
C GLY A 227 10.48 5.05 -18.98
N ARG A 228 9.44 4.23 -19.11
CA ARG A 228 8.10 4.50 -18.56
C ARG A 228 7.89 3.75 -17.27
N SER A 229 7.46 4.47 -16.24
CA SER A 229 7.10 3.88 -14.95
C SER A 229 5.66 3.38 -14.99
N GLU A 230 5.48 2.09 -14.72
CA GLU A 230 4.21 1.41 -14.63
C GLU A 230 4.05 0.77 -13.25
N MET A 231 2.81 0.49 -12.87
CA MET A 231 2.50 -0.09 -11.57
C MET A 231 1.65 -1.34 -11.72
N VAL A 232 2.00 -2.37 -10.96
CA VAL A 232 1.26 -3.62 -10.94
C VAL A 232 1.00 -4.11 -9.53
N THR A 233 -0.09 -4.87 -9.37
CA THR A 233 -0.40 -5.56 -8.12
C THR A 233 -0.41 -7.06 -8.39
N LEU A 234 0.47 -7.78 -7.72
CA LEU A 234 0.50 -9.22 -7.69
C LEU A 234 -0.49 -9.70 -6.62
N LYS A 235 -1.51 -10.45 -7.02
CA LYS A 235 -2.52 -11.02 -6.12
C LYS A 235 -2.31 -12.52 -6.01
N ASN A 236 -2.34 -13.04 -4.78
CA ASN A 236 -2.32 -14.47 -4.45
C ASN A 236 -3.75 -14.92 -4.13
#